data_AF-A0AAV8WA70-F1
#
_entry.id   AF-A0AAV8WA70-F1
#
_cell.length_a   1.000
_cell.length_b   1.000
_cell.length_c   1.000
_cell.angle_alpha   90.00
_cell.angle_beta   90.00
_cell.angle_gamma   90.00
#
_symmetry.space_group_name_H-M   'P 1'
#
loop_
_entity.id
_entity.type
_entity.pdbx_description
1 polymer ?
#
loop_
_entity_poly.entity_id
_entity_poly.type
_entity_poly.pdbx_seq_one_letter_code
_entity_poly.pdbx_strand_id
1 'polypeptide(L)'
;MINNFVVVCNRKNVAWMHFEQSAILAVHNHVITRNPRISVTHDKHRTWFLHISNVQEEDKGRYMCQINTVVAKTQSGYLHVVECFCDLDKCSFSVCCVLLNLPGTMKL
;
A
#
# COMPACT_ATOMS: atom_id res chain seq x y z
N MET A 1 4.61 -9.60 -15.24
CA MET A 1 3.32 -9.57 -14.50
C MET A 1 3.64 -9.25 -13.05
N ILE A 2 3.43 -8.02 -12.60
CA ILE A 2 3.77 -7.60 -11.22
C ILE A 2 2.45 -7.26 -10.52
N ASN A 3 1.88 -8.23 -9.80
CA ASN A 3 0.67 -8.04 -8.97
C ASN A 3 1.05 -7.67 -7.53
N ASN A 4 2.10 -6.85 -7.38
CA ASN A 4 2.62 -6.41 -6.10
C ASN A 4 2.38 -4.90 -5.98
N PHE A 5 1.71 -4.49 -4.92
CA PHE A 5 1.54 -3.08 -4.58
C PHE A 5 2.54 -2.69 -3.51
N VAL A 6 3.17 -1.52 -3.69
CA VAL A 6 4.14 -0.98 -2.73
C VAL A 6 3.79 0.46 -2.39
N VAL A 7 3.51 0.72 -1.10
CA VAL A 7 3.38 2.09 -0.58
C VAL A 7 4.68 2.48 0.10
N VAL A 8 5.20 3.67 -0.22
CA VAL A 8 6.48 4.16 0.28
C VAL A 8 6.28 5.32 1.24
N CYS A 9 6.90 5.27 2.42
CA CYS A 9 6.86 6.34 3.40
C CYS A 9 8.22 6.61 4.06
N ASN A 10 8.66 7.87 4.04
CA ASN A 10 10.01 8.27 4.46
C ASN A 10 10.03 8.91 5.87
N ARG A 11 9.91 8.12 6.95
CA ARG A 11 10.03 8.54 8.37
C ARG A 11 10.48 7.42 9.32
N LYS A 12 10.94 7.76 10.53
CA LYS A 12 11.37 6.77 11.54
C LYS A 12 10.21 5.98 12.17
N ASN A 13 9.11 6.64 12.49
CA ASN A 13 7.94 6.02 13.13
C ASN A 13 6.77 6.09 12.15
N VAL A 14 6.36 4.94 11.62
CA VAL A 14 5.24 4.82 10.68
C VAL A 14 4.25 3.77 11.16
N ALA A 15 2.97 4.07 10.99
CA ALA A 15 1.89 3.12 11.11
C ALA A 15 1.13 3.07 9.78
N TRP A 16 0.80 1.87 9.33
CA TRP A 16 0.07 1.62 8.10
C TRP A 16 -1.39 1.34 8.43
N MET A 17 -2.29 1.98 7.70
CA MET A 17 -3.72 1.82 7.90
C MET A 17 -4.48 1.72 6.57
N HIS A 18 -5.51 0.88 6.57
CA HIS A 18 -6.52 0.86 5.53
C HIS A 18 -7.60 1.88 5.90
N PHE A 19 -7.73 2.96 5.13
CA PHE A 19 -8.57 4.10 5.50
C PHE A 19 -10.06 3.71 5.58
N GLU A 20 -10.60 3.07 4.55
CA GLU A 20 -12.02 2.74 4.48
C GLU A 20 -12.46 1.76 5.57
N GLN A 21 -11.56 0.85 5.98
CA GLN A 21 -11.84 -0.16 7.00
C GLN A 21 -11.45 0.32 8.40
N SER A 22 -10.86 1.52 8.51
CA SER A 22 -10.27 2.03 9.75
C SER A 22 -9.38 1.00 10.46
N ALA A 23 -8.67 0.17 9.67
CA ALA A 23 -7.92 -0.99 10.17
C ALA A 23 -6.42 -0.72 10.14
N ILE A 24 -5.73 -1.00 11.26
CA ILE A 24 -4.28 -0.90 11.34
C ILE A 24 -3.67 -2.14 10.71
N LEU A 25 -2.84 -1.95 9.69
CA LEU A 25 -2.19 -3.03 8.95
C LEU A 25 -0.88 -3.44 9.61
N ALA A 26 -0.03 -2.46 9.92
CA ALA A 26 1.28 -2.70 10.48
C ALA A 26 1.79 -1.45 11.20
N VAL A 27 2.64 -1.62 12.20
CA VAL A 27 3.32 -0.54 12.92
C VAL A 27 4.80 -0.85 12.92
N HIS A 28 5.61 0.06 12.38
CA HIS A 28 7.03 -0.18 12.11
C HIS A 28 7.25 -1.49 11.35
N ASN A 29 7.96 -2.45 11.95
CA ASN A 29 8.26 -3.76 11.40
C ASN A 29 7.25 -4.85 11.82
N HIS A 30 6.29 -4.51 12.69
CA HIS A 30 5.32 -5.46 13.19
C HIS A 30 4.03 -5.40 12.38
N VAL A 31 3.71 -6.48 11.68
CA VAL A 31 2.46 -6.63 10.95
C VAL A 31 1.36 -7.03 11.95
N ILE A 32 0.30 -6.22 12.01
CA ILE A 32 -0.84 -6.41 12.95
C ILE A 32 -2.01 -7.09 12.24
N THR A 33 -2.18 -6.84 10.94
CA THR A 33 -3.23 -7.46 10.13
C THR A 33 -3.09 -8.98 10.10
N ARG A 34 -4.23 -9.67 9.99
CA ARG A 34 -4.29 -11.12 9.75
C ARG A 34 -4.06 -11.49 8.29
N ASN A 35 -3.98 -10.52 7.39
CA ASN A 35 -3.78 -10.79 5.97
C ASN A 35 -2.32 -11.20 5.72
N PRO A 36 -2.03 -12.46 5.34
CA PRO A 36 -0.66 -12.96 5.14
C PRO A 36 0.01 -12.36 3.90
N ARG A 37 -0.75 -11.69 3.03
CA ARG A 37 -0.25 -11.05 1.81
C ARG A 37 0.45 -9.73 2.08
N ILE A 38 0.26 -9.17 3.27
CA ILE A 38 0.81 -7.89 3.72
C ILE A 38 2.15 -8.12 4.40
N SER A 39 3.18 -7.43 3.91
CA SER A 39 4.51 -7.42 4.53
C SER A 39 5.08 -6.01 4.56
N VAL A 40 6.01 -5.76 5.48
CA VAL A 40 6.67 -4.47 5.61
C VAL A 40 8.18 -4.66 5.54
N THR A 41 8.84 -3.84 4.72
CA THR A 41 10.30 -3.77 4.67
C THR A 41 10.75 -2.33 4.86
N HIS A 42 12.00 -2.12 5.25
CA HIS A 42 12.56 -0.78 5.40
C HIS A 42 14.03 -0.74 4.98
N ASP A 43 14.49 0.42 4.52
CA ASP A 43 15.87 0.65 4.06
C ASP A 43 16.88 0.88 5.21
N LYS A 44 16.54 0.49 6.45
CA LYS A 44 17.27 0.78 7.70
C LYS A 44 17.48 2.26 8.05
N HIS A 45 17.18 3.19 7.15
CA HIS A 45 17.35 4.62 7.38
C HIS A 45 16.04 5.28 7.77
N ARG A 46 15.15 5.48 6.80
CA ARG A 46 13.90 6.24 6.98
C ARG A 46 12.80 5.79 6.03
N THR A 47 13.09 4.99 5.02
CA THR A 47 12.11 4.59 4.02
C THR A 47 11.49 3.27 4.40
N TRP A 48 10.17 3.27 4.54
CA TRP A 48 9.34 2.11 4.80
C TRP A 48 8.52 1.78 3.56
N PHE A 49 8.38 0.50 3.31
CA PHE A 49 7.68 -0.07 2.17
C PHE A 49 6.63 -1.04 2.71
N LEU A 50 5.36 -0.74 2.48
CA LEU A 50 4.27 -1.67 2.68
C LEU A 50 4.07 -2.43 1.38
N HIS A 51 4.25 -3.73 1.42
CA HIS A 51 4.05 -4.62 0.28
C HIS A 51 2.74 -5.38 0.43
N ILE A 52 1.95 -5.43 -0.63
CA ILE A 52 0.78 -6.28 -0.76
C ILE A 52 1.04 -7.19 -1.95
N SER A 53 1.16 -8.48 -1.69
CA SER A 53 1.35 -9.51 -2.71
C SER A 53 0.03 -10.09 -3.17
N ASN A 54 -0.01 -10.59 -4.41
CA ASN A 54 -1.22 -11.19 -4.99
C ASN A 54 -2.45 -10.30 -4.81
N VAL A 55 -2.32 -9.02 -5.22
CA VAL A 55 -3.39 -8.02 -5.11
C VAL A 55 -4.65 -8.51 -5.81
N GLN A 56 -5.77 -8.41 -5.11
CA GLN A 56 -7.11 -8.79 -5.57
C GLN A 56 -7.99 -7.55 -5.67
N GLU A 57 -9.11 -7.63 -6.40
CA GLU A 57 -10.07 -6.53 -6.51
C GLU A 57 -10.57 -6.03 -5.13
N GLU A 58 -10.72 -6.95 -4.17
CA GLU A 58 -11.09 -6.63 -2.78
C GLU A 58 -10.10 -5.73 -2.04
N ASP A 59 -8.82 -5.69 -2.45
CA ASP A 59 -7.81 -4.84 -1.80
C ASP A 59 -7.88 -3.38 -2.26
N LYS A 60 -8.72 -3.09 -3.27
CA LYS A 60 -8.94 -1.75 -3.78
C LYS A 60 -9.34 -0.81 -2.64
N GLY A 61 -8.61 0.29 -2.52
CA GLY A 61 -8.89 1.25 -1.45
C GLY A 61 -7.74 2.21 -1.20
N ARG A 62 -7.95 3.07 -0.19
CA ARG A 62 -6.95 4.03 0.23
C ARG A 62 -6.12 3.49 1.39
N TYR A 63 -4.83 3.35 1.15
CA TYR A 63 -3.83 2.98 2.15
C TYR A 63 -3.12 4.23 2.62
N MET A 64 -2.96 4.39 3.92
CA MET A 64 -2.27 5.53 4.49
C MET A 64 -1.12 5.08 5.37
N CYS A 65 -0.03 5.84 5.33
CA CYS A 65 0.95 5.80 6.38
C CYS A 65 0.78 7.03 7.27
N GLN A 66 0.71 6.77 8.56
CA GLN A 66 0.65 7.76 9.61
C GLN A 66 2.03 7.90 10.25
N ILE A 67 2.52 9.12 10.32
CA ILE A 67 3.81 9.48 10.89
C ILE A 67 3.56 10.06 12.28
N ASN A 68 4.09 9.40 13.30
CA ASN A 68 4.07 9.90 14.67
C ASN A 68 5.17 10.96 14.86
N THR A 69 4.86 12.20 14.47
CA THR A 69 5.63 13.42 14.78
C THR A 69 4.78 14.39 15.60
N VAL A 70 5.39 15.45 16.16
CA VAL A 70 4.71 16.50 16.97
C VAL A 70 3.44 17.03 16.27
N VAL A 71 3.46 17.10 14.94
CA VAL A 71 2.27 17.21 14.10
C VAL A 71 2.15 15.89 13.32
N ALA A 72 1.06 15.16 13.48
CA ALA A 72 0.83 13.92 12.75
C ALA A 72 0.80 14.22 11.25
N LYS A 73 1.68 13.57 10.49
CA LYS A 73 1.72 13.68 9.02
C LYS A 73 1.20 12.38 8.42
N THR A 74 0.31 12.47 7.45
CA THR A 74 -0.20 11.31 6.74
C THR A 74 0.21 11.39 5.27
N GLN A 75 0.62 10.26 4.70
CA GLN A 75 0.67 10.09 3.25
C GLN A 75 -0.31 9.00 2.89
N SER A 76 -0.99 9.16 1.76
CA SER A 76 -1.99 8.20 1.30
C SER A 76 -1.73 7.81 -0.15
N GLY A 77 -1.77 6.51 -0.43
CA GLY A 77 -1.82 5.96 -1.78
C GLY A 77 -3.19 5.32 -2.01
N TYR A 78 -3.75 5.49 -3.19
CA TYR A 78 -4.93 4.74 -3.59
C TYR A 78 -4.50 3.55 -4.44
N LEU A 79 -4.92 2.36 -4.03
CA LEU A 79 -4.77 1.12 -4.78
C LEU A 79 -5.99 0.97 -5.68
N HIS A 80 -5.80 1.21 -6.97
CA HIS A 80 -6.78 0.86 -7.98
C HIS A 80 -6.39 -0.48 -8.62
N VAL A 81 -7.30 -1.45 -8.56
CA VAL A 81 -7.14 -2.77 -9.16
C VAL A 81 -7.96 -2.78 -10.44
N VAL A 82 -7.28 -2.93 -11.58
CA VAL A 82 -7.94 -3.10 -12.88
C VAL A 82 -7.81 -4.56 -13.26
N GLU A 83 -8.93 -5.28 -13.30
CA GLU A 83 -8.97 -6.61 -13.91
C GLU A 83 -8.96 -6.46 -15.43
N CYS A 84 -7.89 -6.92 -16.08
CA CYS A 84 -7.85 -6.98 -17.54
C CYS A 84 -8.41 -8.33 -18.00
N PHE A 85 -9.58 -8.32 -18.65
CA PHE A 85 -10.19 -9.50 -19.24
C PHE A 85 -9.60 -9.73 -20.64
N CYS A 86 -9.03 -10.91 -20.88
CA CYS A 86 -8.57 -11.32 -22.22
C CYS A 86 -9.51 -12.41 -22.75
N ASP A 87 -10.11 -12.19 -23.92
CA ASP A 87 -10.84 -13.21 -24.67
C ASP A 87 -10.00 -13.66 -25.88
N LEU A 88 -9.99 -14.98 -26.13
CA LEU A 88 -9.28 -15.78 -27.14
C LEU A 88 -7.75 -15.51 -27.35
N ASP A 89 -6.94 -16.51 -26.94
CA ASP A 89 -5.51 -16.75 -27.22
C ASP A 89 -4.39 -15.99 -26.49
N LYS A 90 -4.67 -15.21 -25.43
CA LYS A 90 -3.62 -14.82 -24.47
C LYS A 90 -4.09 -14.86 -23.02
N CYS A 91 -3.72 -15.93 -22.33
CA CYS A 91 -3.89 -16.06 -20.90
C CYS A 91 -2.84 -15.19 -20.19
N SER A 92 -3.26 -14.14 -19.49
CA SER A 92 -2.45 -13.55 -18.42
C SER A 92 -3.32 -12.65 -17.56
N PHE A 93 -3.77 -13.14 -16.40
CA PHE A 93 -4.35 -12.34 -15.32
C PHE A 93 -3.45 -11.12 -15.06
N SER A 94 -3.92 -9.93 -15.42
CA SER A 94 -3.17 -8.69 -15.19
C SER A 94 -4.02 -7.77 -14.33
N VAL A 95 -3.79 -7.84 -13.01
CA VAL A 95 -4.22 -6.82 -12.06
C VAL A 95 -3.24 -5.66 -12.20
N CYS A 96 -3.65 -4.62 -12.94
CA CYS A 96 -2.82 -3.43 -13.08
C CYS A 96 -3.04 -2.53 -11.86
N CYS A 97 -2.03 -2.42 -10.99
CA CYS A 97 -2.07 -1.50 -9.85
C CYS A 97 -1.71 -0.08 -10.33
N VAL A 98 -2.65 0.86 -10.28
CA VAL A 98 -2.37 2.28 -10.51
C VAL A 98 -2.28 2.98 -9.17
N LEU A 99 -1.07 3.45 -8.81
CA LEU A 99 -0.88 4.40 -7.71
C LEU A 99 -1.41 5.76 -8.13
N LEU A 100 -2.64 6.09 -7.74
CA LEU A 100 -3.10 7.47 -7.81
C LEU A 100 -2.47 8.20 -6.62
N ASN A 101 -1.39 8.94 -6.88
CA ASN A 101 -0.92 9.98 -5.97
C ASN A 101 -2.03 11.04 -5.89
N LEU A 102 -2.83 11.01 -4.83
CA LEU A 102 -3.85 12.04 -4.61
C LEU A 102 -3.14 13.40 -4.39
N PRO A 103 -3.62 14.49 -5.01
CA PRO A 103 -3.06 15.83 -4.81
C PRO A 103 -3.24 16.21 -3.34
N GLY A 104 -2.15 16.17 -2.58
CA GLY A 104 -2.15 16.27 -1.11
C GLY A 104 -1.01 15.50 -0.44
N THR A 105 -0.38 14.55 -1.15
CA THR A 105 0.90 13.97 -0.73
C THR A 105 1.97 15.07 -0.76
N MET A 106 2.42 15.52 0.41
CA MET A 106 3.59 16.39 0.53
C MET A 106 4.78 15.70 -0.17
N LYS A 107 5.14 16.21 -1.36
CA LYS A 107 6.51 16.09 -1.85
C LYS A 107 7.40 16.75 -0.81
N LEU A 108 8.31 15.99 -0.23
CA LEU A 108 9.54 16.57 0.31
C LEU A 108 10.43 16.96 -0.87
#